data_AF-A0A6G3SFX6-F1
#
_entry.id   AF-A0A6G3SFX6-F1
#
_cell.length_a   1.000
_cell.length_b   1.000
_cell.length_c   1.000
_cell.angle_alpha   90.00
_cell.angle_beta   90.00
_cell.angle_gamma   90.00
#
_symmetry.space_group_name_H-M   'P 1'
#
loop_
_entity.id
_entity.type
_entity.pdbx_description
1 polymer ?
#
loop_
_entity_poly.entity_id
_entity_poly.type
_entity_poly.pdbx_seq_one_letter_code
_entity_poly.pdbx_strand_id
1 'polypeptide(L)' 'LAIAVGARAAVRSATLAGYGPRVCLRGLWLARCDTLVRLADRLYGGDDSPEALLRVQGERAWEAILLELASEG' A
#
# COMPACT_ATOMS: atom_id res chain seq x y z
N LEU A 1 -2.00 6.10 3.46
CA LEU A 1 -1.53 5.49 4.73
C LEU A 1 -0.55 4.35 4.47
N ALA A 2 -0.92 3.28 3.76
CA ALA A 2 -0.03 2.12 3.52
C ALA A 2 1.33 2.50 2.90
N ILE A 3 1.35 3.38 1.90
CA ILE A 3 2.58 3.91 1.28
C ILE A 3 3.48 4.66 2.29
N ALA A 4 2.87 5.34 3.27
CA ALA A 4 3.58 6.17 4.22
C ALA A 4 4.09 5.39 5.44
N VAL A 5 3.29 4.45 5.97
CA VAL A 5 3.58 3.76 7.25
C VAL A 5 3.70 2.24 7.13
N GLY A 6 3.48 1.65 5.95
CA GLY A 6 3.43 0.20 5.74
C GLY A 6 2.01 -0.36 5.73
N ALA A 7 1.80 -1.42 4.95
CA ALA A 7 0.50 -2.10 4.82
C ALA A 7 -0.01 -2.63 6.16
N ARG A 8 0.86 -3.24 6.96
CA ARG A 8 0.50 -3.80 8.27
C ARG A 8 0.02 -2.74 9.25
N ALA A 9 0.78 -1.65 9.37
CA ALA A 9 0.41 -0.54 10.24
C ALA A 9 -0.88 0.12 9.77
N ALA A 10 -1.03 0.35 8.46
CA ALA A 10 -2.24 0.94 7.90
C ALA A 10 -3.49 0.09 8.13
N VAL A 11 -3.42 -1.23 7.92
CA VAL A 11 -4.55 -2.14 8.18
C VAL A 11 -4.88 -2.19 9.67
N ARG A 12 -3.87 -2.27 10.55
CA ARG A 12 -4.10 -2.22 12.00
C ARG A 12 -4.80 -0.93 12.43
N SER A 13 -4.36 0.22 11.92
CA SER A 13 -5.01 1.51 12.18
C SER A 13 -6.45 1.54 11.69
N ALA A 14 -6.72 1.02 10.48
CA ALA A 14 -8.07 0.95 9.95
C ALA A 14 -8.97 0.02 10.78
N THR A 15 -8.45 -1.13 11.22
CA THR A 15 -9.18 -2.03 12.13
C THR A 15 -9.49 -1.38 13.47
N LEU A 16 -8.53 -0.65 14.06
CA LEU A 16 -8.76 0.11 15.30
C LEU A 16 -9.78 1.24 15.12
N ALA A 17 -9.91 1.78 13.91
CA ALA A 17 -10.93 2.76 13.55
C ALA A 17 -12.31 2.12 13.22
N GLY A 18 -12.45 0.79 13.34
CA GLY A 18 -13.71 0.08 13.14
C GLY A 18 -13.99 -0.35 11.70
N TYR A 19 -13.02 -0.22 10.78
CA TYR A 19 -13.20 -0.71 9.41
C TYR A 19 -13.09 -2.23 9.33
N GLY A 20 -14.03 -2.85 8.60
CA GLY A 20 -14.05 -4.29 8.39
C GLY A 20 -13.02 -4.78 7.35
N PRO A 21 -12.74 -6.11 7.30
CA PRO A 21 -11.70 -6.70 6.46
C PRO A 21 -11.77 -6.33 4.98
N ARG A 22 -12.96 -6.36 4.37
CA ARG A 22 -13.15 -6.03 2.94
C ARG A 22 -12.77 -4.59 2.62
N VAL A 23 -13.10 -3.65 3.52
CA VAL A 23 -12.75 -2.24 3.35
C VAL A 23 -11.24 -2.05 3.48
N CYS A 24 -10.61 -2.72 4.45
CA CYS A 24 -9.16 -2.70 4.62
C CYS A 24 -8.42 -3.25 3.39
N LEU A 25 -8.84 -4.41 2.87
CA LEU A 25 -8.25 -5.01 1.66
C LEU A 25 -8.42 -4.12 0.43
N ARG A 26 -9.61 -3.53 0.24
CA ARG A 26 -9.86 -2.59 -0.86
C ARG A 26 -8.97 -1.36 -0.76
N GLY A 27 -8.83 -0.79 0.43
CA GLY A 27 -7.94 0.35 0.66
C GLY A 27 -6.48 0.03 0.39
N LEU A 28 -6.03 -1.18 0.75
CA LEU A 28 -4.68 -1.64 0.45
C LEU A 28 -4.46 -1.82 -1.05
N TRP A 29 -5.41 -2.43 -1.76
CA TRP A 29 -5.32 -2.60 -3.21
C TRP A 29 -5.21 -1.26 -3.93
N LEU A 30 -6.01 -0.27 -3.54
CA LEU A 30 -5.91 1.09 -4.09
C LEU A 30 -4.55 1.73 -3.80
N ALA A 31 -4.00 1.55 -2.60
CA ALA A 31 -2.67 2.05 -2.29
C ALA A 31 -1.58 1.39 -3.16
N ARG A 32 -1.69 0.10 -3.43
CA ARG A 32 -0.77 -0.60 -4.34
C ARG A 32 -0.84 -0.06 -5.76
N CYS A 33 -2.05 0.15 -6.29
CA CYS A 33 -2.25 0.80 -7.59
C CYS A 33 -1.64 2.21 -7.63
N ASP A 34 -1.86 3.04 -6.60
CA ASP A 34 -1.27 4.39 -6.51
C ASP A 34 0.27 4.34 -6.54
N THR A 35 0.86 3.34 -5.88
CA THR A 35 2.32 3.17 -5.88
C THR A 35 2.86 2.80 -7.27
N LEU A 36 2.13 1.95 -8.02
CA LEU A 36 2.50 1.59 -9.40
C LEU A 36 2.33 2.77 -10.36
N VAL A 37 1.30 3.59 -10.20
CA VAL A 37 1.11 4.81 -11.01
C VAL A 37 2.27 5.77 -10.80
N ARG A 38 2.66 6.05 -9.55
CA ARG A 38 3.83 6.91 -9.25
C ARG A 38 5.12 6.36 -9.83
N LEU A 39 5.33 5.04 -9.77
CA LEU A 39 6.50 4.42 -10.38
C LEU A 39 6.48 4.57 -11.91
N ALA A 40 5.32 4.38 -12.55
CA ALA A 40 5.16 4.57 -13.98
C ALA A 40 5.43 6.04 -14.36
N ASP A 41 4.85 7.01 -13.65
CA ASP A 41 5.09 8.43 -13.89
C ASP A 41 6.57 8.77 -13.78
N ARG A 42 7.28 8.20 -12.79
CA ARG A 42 8.73 8.39 -12.65
C ARG A 42 9.54 7.80 -13.80
N LEU A 43 9.13 6.63 -14.32
CA LEU A 43 9.81 5.95 -15.42
C LEU A 43 9.57 6.64 -16.76
N TYR A 44 8.37 7.20 -16.96
CA TYR A 44 7.98 7.89 -18.19
C TYR A 44 8.21 9.41 -18.15
N GLY A 45 8.90 9.92 -17.12
CA GLY A 45 9.35 11.31 -17.02
C GLY A 45 8.28 12.32 -16.60
N GLY A 46 7.16 11.85 -16.05
CA GLY A 46 6.09 12.69 -15.50
C GLY A 46 6.27 13.08 -14.03
N ASP A 47 7.22 12.46 -13.32
CA ASP A 47 7.52 12.69 -11.92
C ASP A 47 9.04 12.69 -11.68
N ASP A 48 9.53 13.61 -10.85
CA ASP A 48 10.95 13.73 -10.45
C ASP A 48 11.21 13.18 -9.03
N SER A 49 10.22 12.51 -8.43
CA SER A 49 10.35 11.87 -7.13
C SER A 49 11.60 10.99 -7.05
N PRO A 50 12.34 11.00 -5.92
CA PRO A 50 13.52 10.17 -5.76
C PRO A 50 13.18 8.68 -5.89
N GLU A 51 13.90 7.95 -6.75
CA GLU A 51 13.66 6.51 -6.97
C GLU A 51 13.74 5.71 -5.66
N ALA A 52 14.68 6.06 -4.78
CA ALA A 52 14.83 5.45 -3.46
C ALA A 52 13.57 5.61 -2.60
N LEU A 53 12.87 6.74 -2.70
CA LEU A 53 11.62 6.98 -1.99
C LEU A 53 10.52 6.08 -2.54
N LEU A 54 10.37 6.00 -3.86
CA LEU A 54 9.36 5.15 -4.51
C LEU A 54 9.57 3.66 -4.21
N ARG A 55 10.84 3.23 -4.10
CA ARG A 55 11.19 1.86 -3.69
C ARG A 55 10.72 1.54 -2.26
N VAL A 56 11.04 2.40 -1.29
CA VAL A 56 10.60 2.26 0.10
C VAL A 56 9.07 2.27 0.20
N GLN A 57 8.42 3.14 -0.58
CA GLN A 57 6.97 3.22 -0.68
C GLN A 57 6.35 1.93 -1.24
N GLY A 58 6.98 1.34 -2.25
CA GLY A 58 6.62 0.02 -2.81
C GLY A 58 6.76 -1.09 -1.77
N GLU A 59 7.90 -1.18 -1.10
CA GLU A 59 8.15 -2.17 -0.04
C GLU A 59 7.08 -2.08 1.06
N ARG A 60 6.77 -0.87 1.52
CA ARG A 60 5.72 -0.60 2.51
C ARG A 60 4.34 -1.06 2.04
N ALA A 61 3.97 -0.79 0.79
CA ALA A 61 2.67 -1.16 0.23
C ALA A 61 2.52 -2.69 -0.01
N TRP A 62 3.64 -3.42 -0.17
CA TRP A 62 3.67 -4.87 -0.36
C TRP A 62 4.09 -5.68 0.87
N GLU A 63 4.25 -5.04 2.04
CA GLU A 63 4.45 -5.77 3.29
C GLU A 63 3.37 -6.85 3.47
N ALA A 64 3.80 -8.08 3.71
CA ALA A 64 2.87 -9.19 3.97
C ALA A 64 2.00 -8.89 5.20
N ILE A 65 0.69 -9.10 5.03
CA ILE A 65 -0.30 -8.95 6.09
C ILE A 65 -1.14 -10.23 6.26
N LEU A 66 -1.45 -10.57 7.51
CA LEU A 66 -2.23 -11.76 7.85
C LEU A 66 -3.62 -11.77 7.20
N LEU A 67 -4.20 -10.60 6.97
CA LEU A 67 -5.54 -10.45 6.39
C LEU A 67 -5.63 -11.00 4.96
N GLU A 68 -4.55 -10.89 4.18
CA GLU A 68 -4.48 -11.43 2.82
C GLU A 68 -4.33 -12.95 2.84
N LEU A 69 -3.43 -13.45 3.70
CA LEU A 69 -3.21 -14.89 3.89
C LEU A 69 -4.46 -15.61 4.42
N ALA A 70 -5.29 -14.94 5.20
CA ALA A 70 -6.54 -15.48 5.73
C ALA A 70 -7.71 -15.40 4.73
N SER A 71 -7.59 -14.62 3.65
CA SER A 71 -8.63 -14.51 2.62
C SER A 71 -8.52 -15.56 1.51
N GLU A 72 -7.42 -16.31 1.47
CA GLU A 72 -7.17 -17.40 0.51
C GLU A 72 -7.57 -18.80 1.04
N GLY A 73 -8.16 -18.87 2.24
CA GLY A 73 -8.59 -20.11 2.92
C GLY A 73 -10.10 -20.31 2.98
#